data_AF-A0A968WY21-F1
#
_entry.id   AF-A0A968WY21-F1
#
_cell.length_a   1.000
_cell.length_b   1.000
_cell.length_c   1.000
_cell.angle_alpha   90.00
_cell.angle_beta   90.00
_cell.angle_gamma   90.00
#
_symmetry.space_group_name_H-M   'P 1'
#
loop_
_entity.id
_entity.type
_entity.pdbx_description
1 polymer ?
#
loop_
_entity_poly.entity_id
_entity_poly.type
_entity_poly.pdbx_seq_one_letter_code
_entity_poly.pdbx_strand_id
1 'polypeptide(L)'
;MNFKLLSISLALAALGQLGALAQKAVPPPSPPRLPINTVFQGESKFYAIIAKAERENWRNLPLGERTIRVAREMIGTPYVNYTLEIDDRVESPVANLKEVDCWTYYENALALARMLRYKPGPYRPQDLLHMVEIERYRDGICTGNYLSRMHH
;
A
#
# COMPACT_ATOMS: atom_id res chain seq x y z
N MET A 1 37.17 -47.61 14.63
CA MET A 1 36.99 -46.75 15.82
C MET A 1 36.92 -45.31 15.30
N ASN A 2 35.74 -44.70 15.40
CA ASN A 2 35.29 -43.51 14.64
C ASN A 2 36.04 -42.22 15.01
N PHE A 3 36.60 -41.54 14.01
CA PHE A 3 36.97 -40.13 14.12
C PHE A 3 35.75 -39.26 13.76
N LYS A 4 35.49 -38.30 14.64
CA LYS A 4 34.31 -37.44 14.72
C LYS A 4 34.17 -36.53 13.49
N LEU A 5 32.96 -36.49 12.92
CA LEU A 5 32.49 -35.38 12.08
C LEU A 5 32.37 -34.14 12.97
N LEU A 6 33.23 -33.16 12.73
CA LEU A 6 33.05 -31.78 13.17
C LEU A 6 33.07 -30.92 11.90
N SER A 7 32.25 -29.87 11.86
CA SER A 7 32.29 -28.74 10.89
C SER A 7 31.31 -28.75 9.70
N ILE A 8 30.01 -28.94 9.91
CA ILE A 8 29.01 -28.40 8.94
C ILE A 8 27.81 -27.83 9.71
N SER A 9 27.94 -26.64 10.29
CA SER A 9 26.76 -25.94 10.85
C SER A 9 26.78 -24.42 10.74
N LEU A 10 27.75 -23.80 10.03
CA LEU A 10 27.83 -22.34 9.97
C LEU A 10 27.41 -21.69 8.64
N ALA A 11 27.02 -22.46 7.61
CA ALA A 11 26.72 -21.88 6.30
C ALA A 11 25.22 -21.58 6.06
N LEU A 12 24.29 -22.13 6.86
CA LEU A 12 22.85 -21.96 6.59
C LEU A 12 22.25 -20.66 7.17
N ALA A 13 22.94 -20.00 8.10
CA ALA A 13 22.43 -18.78 8.74
C ALA A 13 22.57 -17.52 7.85
N ALA A 14 23.44 -17.54 6.83
CA ALA A 14 23.72 -16.38 5.98
C ALA A 14 22.80 -16.25 4.75
N LEU A 15 22.09 -17.32 4.36
CA LEU A 15 21.24 -17.31 3.16
C LEU A 15 19.86 -16.65 3.37
N GLY A 16 19.43 -16.48 4.62
CA GLY A 16 18.13 -15.85 4.95
C GLY A 16 18.12 -14.31 4.87
N GLN A 17 19.29 -13.66 4.78
CA GLN A 17 19.40 -12.20 4.80
C GLN A 17 19.63 -11.56 3.42
N LEU A 18 19.88 -12.37 2.38
CA LEU A 18 20.22 -11.86 1.04
C LEU A 18 19.00 -11.33 0.23
N GLY A 19 17.77 -11.54 0.71
CA GLY A 19 16.56 -11.08 0.02
C GLY A 19 16.18 -9.61 0.24
N ALA A 20 16.89 -8.88 1.11
CA ALA A 20 16.51 -7.52 1.52
C ALA A 20 17.26 -6.38 0.80
N LEU A 21 18.14 -6.69 -0.15
CA LEU A 21 19.15 -5.74 -0.66
C LEU A 21 18.73 -4.83 -1.81
N ALA A 22 17.45 -4.73 -2.18
CA ALA A 22 17.05 -3.89 -3.31
C ALA A 22 15.65 -3.22 -3.20
N GLN A 23 15.18 -2.88 -2.00
CA GLN A 23 14.03 -1.98 -1.89
C GLN A 23 14.52 -0.53 -1.78
N LYS A 24 14.22 0.31 -2.79
CA LYS A 24 14.41 1.76 -2.69
C LYS A 24 13.70 2.25 -1.42
N ALA A 25 14.33 3.20 -0.73
CA ALA A 25 13.72 3.83 0.44
C ALA A 25 12.36 4.42 0.06
N VAL A 26 11.37 4.29 0.95
CA VAL A 26 10.07 4.93 0.78
C VAL A 26 10.26 6.45 0.83
N PRO A 27 9.94 7.20 -0.24
CA PRO A 27 10.04 8.66 -0.22
C PRO A 27 9.07 9.25 0.81
N PRO A 28 9.35 10.44 1.36
CA PRO A 28 8.38 11.15 2.20
C PRO A 28 7.11 11.47 1.38
N PRO A 29 5.92 11.54 2.01
CA PRO A 29 4.69 11.87 1.30
C PRO A 29 4.74 13.29 0.74
N SER A 30 4.20 13.48 -0.45
CA SER A 30 3.97 14.84 -0.97
C SER A 30 2.89 15.54 -0.13
N PRO A 31 3.00 16.86 0.07
CA PRO A 31 1.92 17.64 0.66
C PRO A 31 0.63 17.46 -0.14
N PRO A 32 -0.53 17.20 0.51
CA PRO A 32 -1.82 17.21 -0.16
C PRO A 32 -2.02 18.56 -0.84
N ARG A 33 -2.34 18.54 -2.15
CA ARG A 33 -2.57 19.77 -2.94
C ARG A 33 -4.05 20.14 -3.01
N LEU A 34 -4.91 19.23 -2.61
CA LEU A 34 -6.35 19.37 -2.57
C LEU A 34 -6.88 19.05 -1.15
N PRO A 35 -8.07 19.52 -0.77
CA PRO A 35 -8.67 19.22 0.54
C PRO A 35 -8.81 17.71 0.78
N ILE A 36 -8.65 17.29 2.05
CA ILE A 36 -8.68 15.85 2.40
C ILE A 36 -9.99 15.16 2.04
N ASN A 37 -11.11 15.86 2.20
CA ASN A 37 -12.45 15.38 1.84
C ASN A 37 -12.69 15.32 0.32
N THR A 38 -11.78 15.87 -0.48
CA THR A 38 -11.78 15.76 -1.95
C THR A 38 -10.98 14.51 -2.37
N VAL A 39 -9.78 14.33 -1.82
CA VAL A 39 -8.85 13.24 -2.21
C VAL A 39 -9.11 11.91 -1.51
N PHE A 40 -9.93 11.88 -0.46
CA PHE A 40 -10.18 10.66 0.31
C PHE A 40 -11.67 10.43 0.52
N GLN A 41 -12.17 9.30 -0.01
CA GLN A 41 -13.56 8.88 0.11
C GLN A 41 -13.65 7.50 0.77
N GLY A 42 -14.59 7.35 1.71
CA GLY A 42 -14.87 6.05 2.34
C GLY A 42 -14.18 5.81 3.69
N GLU A 43 -14.03 6.87 4.50
CA GLU A 43 -13.43 6.82 5.84
C GLU A 43 -14.00 5.74 6.77
N SER A 44 -15.32 5.55 6.78
CA SER A 44 -15.92 4.48 7.58
C SER A 44 -15.46 3.08 7.14
N LYS A 45 -15.34 2.84 5.82
CA LYS A 45 -14.83 1.57 5.28
C LYS A 45 -13.34 1.41 5.60
N PHE A 46 -12.55 2.48 5.45
CA PHE A 46 -11.13 2.51 5.82
C PHE A 46 -10.91 2.04 7.27
N TYR A 47 -11.62 2.64 8.22
CA TYR A 47 -11.51 2.26 9.62
C TYR A 47 -12.06 0.87 9.92
N ALA A 48 -13.12 0.43 9.24
CA ALA A 48 -13.62 -0.94 9.37
C ALA A 48 -12.58 -1.99 8.93
N ILE A 49 -11.89 -1.74 7.80
CA ILE A 49 -10.80 -2.59 7.30
C ILE A 49 -9.65 -2.62 8.30
N ILE A 50 -9.19 -1.46 8.78
CA ILE A 50 -8.11 -1.37 9.78
C ILE A 50 -8.47 -2.13 11.04
N ALA A 51 -9.67 -1.92 11.57
CA ALA A 51 -10.10 -2.58 12.80
C ALA A 51 -10.09 -4.11 12.63
N LYS A 52 -10.52 -4.62 11.47
CA LYS A 52 -10.44 -6.05 11.16
C LYS A 52 -9.00 -6.54 10.99
N ALA A 53 -8.17 -5.78 10.28
CA ALA A 53 -6.78 -6.09 10.03
C ALA A 53 -5.95 -6.20 11.32
N GLU A 54 -6.19 -5.30 12.29
CA GLU A 54 -5.53 -5.35 13.60
C GLU A 54 -6.04 -6.54 14.43
N ARG A 55 -7.35 -6.80 14.47
CA ARG A 55 -7.92 -7.97 15.18
C ARG A 55 -7.38 -9.30 14.65
N GLU A 56 -7.19 -9.41 13.34
CA GLU A 56 -6.72 -10.63 12.67
C GLU A 56 -5.21 -10.63 12.40
N ASN A 57 -4.46 -9.63 12.92
CA ASN A 57 -3.01 -9.53 12.79
C ASN A 57 -2.47 -9.60 11.34
N TRP A 58 -3.17 -8.94 10.42
CA TRP A 58 -2.82 -8.98 8.99
C TRP A 58 -1.41 -8.46 8.68
N ARG A 59 -0.81 -7.64 9.56
CA ARG A 59 0.57 -7.14 9.48
C ARG A 59 1.63 -8.25 9.38
N ASN A 60 1.33 -9.44 9.88
CA ASN A 60 2.25 -10.58 9.85
C ASN A 60 2.04 -11.52 8.67
N LEU A 61 0.98 -11.32 7.88
CA LEU A 61 0.76 -12.08 6.66
C LEU A 61 1.73 -11.66 5.55
N PRO A 62 2.14 -12.58 4.65
CA PRO A 62 2.84 -12.24 3.42
C PRO A 62 2.08 -11.17 2.62
N LEU A 63 2.81 -10.32 1.87
CA LEU A 63 2.20 -9.18 1.16
C LEU A 63 1.03 -9.61 0.26
N GLY A 64 1.21 -10.66 -0.56
CA GLY A 64 0.16 -11.16 -1.45
C GLY A 64 -1.10 -11.58 -0.71
N GLU A 65 -0.97 -12.36 0.38
CA GLU A 65 -2.14 -12.77 1.18
C GLU A 65 -2.82 -11.56 1.83
N ARG A 66 -2.03 -10.61 2.35
CA ARG A 66 -2.56 -9.39 2.95
C ARG A 66 -3.32 -8.53 1.94
N THR A 67 -2.77 -8.34 0.75
CA THR A 67 -3.44 -7.62 -0.34
C THR A 67 -4.78 -8.27 -0.68
N ILE A 68 -4.82 -9.62 -0.77
CA ILE A 68 -6.08 -10.35 -1.02
C ILE A 68 -7.09 -10.16 0.12
N ARG A 69 -6.64 -10.18 1.39
CA ARG A 69 -7.52 -9.92 2.55
C ARG A 69 -8.16 -8.54 2.47
N VAL A 70 -7.38 -7.50 2.17
CA VAL A 70 -7.89 -6.15 1.99
C VAL A 70 -8.84 -6.08 0.79
N ALA A 71 -8.45 -6.64 -0.35
CA ALA A 71 -9.25 -6.65 -1.57
C ALA A 71 -10.66 -7.23 -1.34
N ARG A 72 -10.75 -8.31 -0.54
CA ARG A 72 -12.03 -8.93 -0.15
C ARG A 72 -12.95 -7.99 0.63
N GLU A 73 -12.44 -7.04 1.40
CA GLU A 73 -13.27 -6.04 2.11
C GLU A 73 -13.84 -4.96 1.17
N MET A 74 -13.37 -4.92 -0.08
CA MET A 74 -13.90 -4.05 -1.13
C MET A 74 -14.82 -4.80 -2.11
N ILE A 75 -15.15 -6.07 -1.86
CA ILE A 75 -16.17 -6.79 -2.62
C ILE A 75 -17.52 -6.06 -2.46
N GLY A 76 -18.20 -5.85 -3.59
CA GLY A 76 -19.47 -5.12 -3.66
C GLY A 76 -19.31 -3.59 -3.73
N THR A 77 -18.09 -3.05 -3.72
CA THR A 77 -17.86 -1.63 -4.05
C THR A 77 -18.21 -1.40 -5.53
N PRO A 78 -19.07 -0.41 -5.87
CA PRO A 78 -19.42 -0.07 -7.25
C PRO A 78 -18.23 0.18 -8.17
N TYR A 79 -18.38 -0.22 -9.43
CA TYR A 79 -17.43 0.06 -10.50
C TYR A 79 -17.70 1.43 -11.11
N VAL A 80 -16.76 2.38 -11.02
CA VAL A 80 -16.89 3.75 -11.56
C VAL A 80 -15.55 4.18 -12.17
N ASN A 81 -15.60 4.75 -13.38
CA ASN A 81 -14.45 5.29 -14.08
C ASN A 81 -14.15 6.74 -13.65
N TYR A 82 -12.94 7.21 -13.98
CA TYR A 82 -12.51 8.60 -13.75
C TYR A 82 -12.56 9.05 -12.29
N THR A 83 -12.51 8.13 -11.32
CA THR A 83 -12.55 8.44 -9.87
C THR A 83 -11.30 9.21 -9.39
N LEU A 84 -10.26 9.29 -10.22
CA LEU A 84 -9.04 10.06 -9.97
C LEU A 84 -9.10 11.48 -10.56
N GLU A 85 -10.01 11.75 -11.50
CA GLU A 85 -10.10 13.04 -12.22
C GLU A 85 -10.96 14.05 -11.43
N ILE A 86 -10.49 14.41 -10.23
CA ILE A 86 -11.24 15.23 -9.28
C ILE A 86 -10.95 16.74 -9.37
N ASP A 87 -9.96 17.14 -10.16
CA ASP A 87 -9.58 18.54 -10.40
C ASP A 87 -8.95 18.69 -11.81
N ASP A 88 -9.27 19.79 -12.50
CA ASP A 88 -8.84 20.03 -13.90
C ASP A 88 -7.36 20.45 -14.03
N ARG A 89 -6.70 20.82 -12.93
CA ARG A 89 -5.39 21.50 -12.96
C ARG A 89 -4.36 20.87 -12.05
N VAL A 90 -4.79 20.21 -10.97
CA VAL A 90 -3.91 19.75 -9.89
C VAL A 90 -4.05 18.25 -9.72
N GLU A 91 -2.98 17.52 -10.02
CA GLU A 91 -2.88 16.10 -9.67
C GLU A 91 -2.59 15.94 -8.16
N SER A 92 -3.26 15.01 -7.52
CA SER A 92 -3.01 14.64 -6.12
C SER A 92 -3.25 13.15 -5.94
N PRO A 93 -2.55 12.46 -5.02
CA PRO A 93 -2.93 11.11 -4.64
C PRO A 93 -4.39 11.08 -4.18
N VAL A 94 -5.17 10.12 -4.69
CA VAL A 94 -6.60 9.93 -4.37
C VAL A 94 -6.85 8.50 -3.96
N ALA A 95 -7.61 8.30 -2.89
CA ALA A 95 -8.12 6.99 -2.49
C ALA A 95 -9.64 7.06 -2.30
N ASN A 96 -10.38 6.34 -3.17
CA ASN A 96 -11.82 6.17 -3.05
C ASN A 96 -12.14 4.70 -2.72
N LEU A 97 -12.71 4.47 -1.54
CA LEU A 97 -13.17 3.14 -1.09
C LEU A 97 -14.68 2.94 -1.24
N LYS A 98 -15.39 3.94 -1.78
CA LYS A 98 -16.82 3.87 -2.11
C LYS A 98 -17.06 3.50 -3.57
N GLU A 99 -16.15 3.84 -4.46
CA GLU A 99 -16.24 3.64 -5.90
C GLU A 99 -14.83 3.39 -6.46
N VAL A 100 -14.66 2.36 -7.28
CA VAL A 100 -13.36 1.95 -7.82
C VAL A 100 -13.49 1.53 -9.28
N ASP A 101 -12.40 1.57 -10.01
CA ASP A 101 -12.22 0.84 -11.27
C ASP A 101 -11.25 -0.34 -11.05
N CYS A 102 -10.83 -1.01 -12.13
CA CYS A 102 -9.91 -2.14 -12.04
C CYS A 102 -8.54 -1.75 -11.45
N TRP A 103 -8.06 -0.54 -11.73
CA TRP A 103 -6.74 -0.08 -11.35
C TRP A 103 -6.73 0.39 -9.89
N THR A 104 -7.64 1.30 -9.55
CA THR A 104 -7.80 1.85 -8.20
C THR A 104 -8.21 0.79 -7.18
N TYR A 105 -8.95 -0.25 -7.57
CA TYR A 105 -9.21 -1.40 -6.70
C TYR A 105 -7.92 -2.12 -6.29
N TYR A 106 -7.06 -2.43 -7.27
CA TYR A 106 -5.76 -3.07 -7.01
C TYR A 106 -4.86 -2.17 -6.16
N GLU A 107 -4.72 -0.90 -6.54
CA GLU A 107 -3.85 0.04 -5.85
C GLU A 107 -4.28 0.28 -4.42
N ASN A 108 -5.59 0.50 -4.17
CA ASN A 108 -6.09 0.70 -2.81
C ASN A 108 -5.87 -0.55 -1.94
N ALA A 109 -6.05 -1.75 -2.50
CA ALA A 109 -5.81 -3.00 -1.78
C ALA A 109 -4.33 -3.16 -1.40
N LEU A 110 -3.44 -2.95 -2.36
CA LEU A 110 -2.00 -3.07 -2.15
C LEU A 110 -1.46 -1.98 -1.22
N ALA A 111 -1.92 -0.74 -1.38
CA ALA A 111 -1.51 0.40 -0.58
C ALA A 111 -1.90 0.20 0.90
N LEU A 112 -3.13 -0.25 1.18
CA LEU A 112 -3.55 -0.62 2.54
C LEU A 112 -2.69 -1.77 3.12
N ALA A 113 -2.41 -2.79 2.32
CA ALA A 113 -1.56 -3.90 2.75
C ALA A 113 -0.13 -3.44 3.11
N ARG A 114 0.46 -2.55 2.29
CA ARG A 114 1.77 -1.92 2.55
C ARG A 114 1.72 -1.01 3.78
N MET A 115 0.69 -0.19 3.92
CA MET A 115 0.46 0.71 5.07
C MET A 115 0.53 -0.05 6.39
N LEU A 116 -0.13 -1.22 6.46
CA LEU A 116 -0.13 -2.08 7.63
C LEU A 116 1.29 -2.59 8.00
N ARG A 117 2.19 -2.79 7.02
CA ARG A 117 3.59 -3.18 7.28
C ARG A 117 4.45 -1.98 7.66
N TYR A 118 4.22 -0.85 6.97
CA TYR A 118 5.10 0.30 6.98
C TYR A 118 5.22 0.93 8.37
N LYS A 119 4.09 1.04 9.07
CA LYS A 119 4.06 1.53 10.45
C LYS A 119 2.95 0.86 11.27
N PRO A 120 3.05 0.82 12.61
CA PRO A 120 1.90 0.55 13.46
C PRO A 120 0.89 1.71 13.45
N GLY A 121 -0.34 1.43 13.88
CA GLY A 121 -1.34 2.48 14.11
C GLY A 121 -0.95 3.45 15.23
N PRO A 122 -1.74 4.52 15.45
CA PRO A 122 -3.00 4.82 14.77
C PRO A 122 -2.81 5.26 13.31
N TYR A 123 -3.73 4.81 12.46
CA TYR A 123 -3.74 5.13 11.03
C TYR A 123 -4.68 6.29 10.72
N ARG A 124 -4.29 7.08 9.73
CA ARG A 124 -5.05 8.21 9.21
C ARG A 124 -5.19 8.07 7.69
N PRO A 125 -6.21 8.68 7.06
CA PRO A 125 -6.35 8.74 5.62
C PRO A 125 -5.07 9.10 4.85
N GLN A 126 -4.27 10.02 5.40
CA GLN A 126 -2.99 10.44 4.82
C GLN A 126 -1.96 9.29 4.71
N ASP A 127 -2.01 8.31 5.61
CA ASP A 127 -1.11 7.15 5.55
C ASP A 127 -1.45 6.25 4.35
N LEU A 128 -2.73 6.11 4.01
CA LEU A 128 -3.14 5.40 2.79
C LEU A 128 -2.77 6.20 1.54
N LEU A 129 -3.03 7.51 1.55
CA LEU A 129 -2.66 8.38 0.42
C LEU A 129 -1.16 8.33 0.13
N HIS A 130 -0.32 8.25 1.16
CA HIS A 130 1.13 8.07 0.99
C HIS A 130 1.46 6.74 0.29
N MET A 131 0.83 5.63 0.71
CA MET A 131 1.10 4.34 0.06
C MET A 131 0.54 4.27 -1.37
N VAL A 132 -0.59 4.93 -1.63
CA VAL A 132 -1.12 5.12 -2.99
C VAL A 132 -0.16 5.95 -3.82
N GLU A 133 0.45 7.00 -3.24
CA GLU A 133 1.43 7.83 -3.94
C GLU A 133 2.63 7.01 -4.42
N ILE A 134 3.14 6.14 -3.56
CA ILE A 134 4.27 5.26 -3.87
C ILE A 134 3.96 4.31 -5.03
N GLU A 135 2.73 3.78 -5.08
CA GLU A 135 2.32 2.82 -6.10
C GLU A 135 2.01 3.49 -7.45
N ARG A 136 1.36 4.66 -7.42
CA ARG A 136 0.73 5.26 -8.60
C ARG A 136 1.63 6.22 -9.38
N TYR A 137 2.57 6.88 -8.71
CA TYR A 137 3.37 7.94 -9.32
C TYR A 137 4.80 7.47 -9.61
N ARG A 138 5.40 8.01 -10.67
CA ARG A 138 6.78 7.73 -11.03
C ARG A 138 7.72 8.12 -9.88
N ASP A 139 8.62 7.20 -9.54
CA ASP A 139 9.51 7.30 -8.38
C ASP A 139 8.78 7.47 -7.03
N GLY A 140 7.48 7.21 -6.99
CA GLY A 140 6.64 7.37 -5.81
C GLY A 140 6.40 8.83 -5.40
N ILE A 141 6.46 9.77 -6.37
CA ILE A 141 6.34 11.21 -6.10
C ILE A 141 5.27 11.81 -7.02
N CYS A 142 4.15 12.23 -6.43
CA CYS A 142 3.17 13.06 -7.12
C CYS A 142 3.68 14.49 -7.20
N THR A 143 3.98 14.98 -8.41
CA THR A 143 4.52 16.34 -8.59
C THR A 143 3.43 17.42 -8.69
N GLY A 144 2.15 17.02 -8.71
CA GLY A 144 1.04 17.90 -9.04
C GLY A 144 0.73 17.96 -10.54
N ASN A 145 1.56 17.34 -11.37
CA ASN A 145 1.34 17.22 -12.81
C ASN A 145 0.75 15.84 -13.16
N TYR A 146 -0.28 15.84 -14.00
CA TYR A 146 -0.95 14.64 -14.52
C TYR A 146 0.03 13.58 -15.08
N LEU A 147 1.13 13.99 -15.70
CA LEU A 147 2.12 13.09 -16.30
C LEU A 147 3.10 12.45 -15.30
N SER A 148 3.03 12.85 -14.03
CA SER A 148 3.73 12.13 -12.94
C SER A 148 3.07 10.80 -12.62
N ARG A 149 1.76 10.66 -12.89
CA ARG A 149 1.02 9.40 -12.75
C ARG A 149 1.44 8.41 -13.83
N MET A 150 1.57 7.14 -13.44
CA MET A 150 1.81 6.05 -14.38
C MET A 150 0.48 5.62 -14.99
N HIS A 151 0.30 5.88 -16.29
CA HIS A 151 -0.94 5.55 -17.02
C HIS A 151 -0.85 4.24 -17.82
N HIS A 152 0.34 3.63 -17.88
CA HIS A 152 0.68 2.45 -18.68
C HIS A 152 1.58 1.51 -17.89
#